data_AF-A0AAW6WFA4-F1
#
_entry.id   AF-A0AAW6WFA4-F1
#
_cell.length_a   1.000
_cell.length_b   1.000
_cell.length_c   1.000
_cell.angle_alpha   90.00
_cell.angle_beta   90.00
_cell.angle_gamma   90.00
#
_symmetry.space_group_name_H-M   'P 1'
#
loop_
_entity.id
_entity.type
_entity.pdbx_description
1 polymer ?
#
loop_
_entity_poly.entity_id
_entity_poly.type
_entity_poly.pdbx_seq_one_letter_code
_entity_poly.pdbx_strand_id
1 'polypeptide(L)'
;MTEKEIKKIVKVTVEEVHKHKLKPAKNPFQLTELYLSQYKNMEESIQIKLDTIKELREDIPGPKSPTLVQDVVKGGKVENKSQLERREEVINHLVKEVEELSALKLQIEKVMDKYRADKDFRIIQERFFNRKTFDEIGDMFGIDESTVRRRKTRIVKEMSEILFPLCAEMPPKVRLDYAE
;
A
#
# COMPACT_ATOMS: atom_id res chain seq x y z
N MET A 1 -31.17 -26.10 16.43
CA MET A 1 -29.92 -26.14 15.66
C MET A 1 -29.39 -27.56 15.69
N THR A 2 -29.24 -28.18 14.52
CA THR A 2 -28.75 -29.56 14.39
C THR A 2 -27.24 -29.58 14.19
N GLU A 3 -26.59 -30.65 14.63
CA GLU A 3 -25.12 -30.86 14.50
C GLU A 3 -24.61 -30.73 13.05
N LYS A 4 -25.51 -30.97 12.07
CA LYS A 4 -25.26 -30.79 10.63
C LYS A 4 -25.16 -29.31 10.23
N GLU A 5 -25.92 -28.42 10.87
CA GLU A 5 -25.86 -26.98 10.62
C GLU A 5 -24.54 -26.40 11.15
N ILE A 6 -24.09 -26.84 12.33
CA ILE A 6 -22.81 -26.43 12.92
C ILE A 6 -21.64 -26.89 12.04
N LYS A 7 -21.63 -28.14 11.56
CA LYS A 7 -20.58 -28.63 10.64
C LYS A 7 -20.56 -27.86 9.31
N LYS A 8 -21.71 -27.43 8.81
CA LYS A 8 -21.79 -26.61 7.59
C LYS A 8 -21.24 -25.21 7.81
N ILE A 9 -21.56 -24.58 8.95
CA ILE A 9 -21.04 -23.26 9.34
C ILE A 9 -19.52 -23.30 9.52
N VAL A 10 -18.99 -24.33 10.20
CA VAL A 10 -17.55 -24.53 10.41
C VAL A 10 -16.83 -24.76 9.08
N LYS A 11 -17.42 -25.53 8.15
CA LYS A 11 -16.80 -25.77 6.84
C LYS A 11 -16.77 -24.50 5.97
N VAL A 12 -17.83 -23.70 5.98
CA VAL A 12 -17.89 -22.41 5.26
C VAL A 12 -16.87 -21.42 5.82
N THR A 13 -16.75 -21.31 7.14
CA THR A 13 -15.76 -20.43 7.78
C THR A 13 -14.33 -20.89 7.52
N VAL A 14 -14.05 -22.20 7.56
CA VAL A 14 -12.72 -22.72 7.22
C VAL A 14 -12.40 -22.51 5.74
N GLU A 15 -13.36 -22.67 4.82
CA GLU A 15 -13.17 -22.40 3.39
C GLU A 15 -12.97 -20.90 3.07
N GLU A 16 -13.63 -20.00 3.79
CA GLU A 16 -13.40 -18.55 3.71
C GLU A 16 -12.03 -18.16 4.26
N VAL A 17 -11.60 -18.76 5.38
CA VAL A 17 -10.26 -18.58 5.95
C VAL A 17 -9.17 -19.12 5.00
N HIS A 18 -9.41 -20.24 4.30
CA HIS A 18 -8.48 -20.76 3.29
C HIS A 18 -8.49 -19.96 1.96
N LYS A 19 -9.53 -19.17 1.66
CA LYS A 19 -9.49 -18.18 0.56
C LYS A 19 -8.63 -16.97 0.92
N HIS A 20 -8.50 -16.63 2.20
CA HIS A 20 -7.46 -15.75 2.72
C HIS A 20 -6.13 -16.47 2.93
N LYS A 21 -5.71 -17.30 1.97
CA LYS A 21 -4.29 -17.62 1.80
C LYS A 21 -3.53 -16.29 1.75
N LEU A 22 -2.74 -16.06 2.80
CA LEU A 22 -1.75 -14.99 2.90
C LEU A 22 -1.08 -14.84 1.53
N LYS A 23 -1.29 -13.70 0.86
CA LYS A 23 -0.59 -13.40 -0.39
C LYS A 23 0.91 -13.54 -0.10
N PRO A 24 1.68 -14.24 -0.94
CA PRO A 24 3.12 -14.38 -0.71
C PRO A 24 3.73 -12.99 -0.55
N ALA A 25 4.73 -12.87 0.35
CA ALA A 25 5.48 -11.63 0.50
C ALA A 25 5.92 -11.15 -0.89
N LYS A 26 5.49 -9.94 -1.28
CA LYS A 26 5.79 -9.41 -2.60
C LYS A 26 7.32 -9.27 -2.70
N ASN A 27 7.93 -9.97 -3.66
CA ASN A 27 9.34 -9.82 -3.97
C ASN A 27 9.61 -8.35 -4.39
N PRO A 28 10.78 -7.76 -4.10
CA PRO A 28 11.19 -6.44 -4.61
C PRO A 28 10.73 -6.11 -6.03
N PHE A 29 10.86 -7.06 -6.97
CA PHE A 29 10.37 -6.90 -8.34
C PHE A 29 8.86 -6.62 -8.41
N GLN A 30 8.06 -7.41 -7.70
CA GLN A 30 6.59 -7.28 -7.66
C GLN A 30 6.16 -6.00 -6.93
N LEU A 31 6.93 -5.56 -5.93
CA LEU A 31 6.71 -4.27 -5.27
C LEU A 31 6.98 -3.12 -6.23
N THR A 32 8.06 -3.18 -7.01
CA THR A 32 8.35 -2.17 -8.03
C THR A 32 7.24 -2.11 -9.09
N GLU A 33 6.73 -3.25 -9.57
CA GLU A 33 5.57 -3.25 -10.50
C GLU A 33 4.33 -2.60 -9.89
N LEU A 34 4.04 -2.90 -8.62
CA LEU A 34 2.93 -2.30 -7.90
C LEU A 34 3.09 -0.78 -7.83
N TYR A 35 4.26 -0.31 -7.41
CA TYR A 35 4.55 1.11 -7.26
C TYR A 35 4.44 1.85 -8.60
N LEU A 36 5.00 1.30 -9.68
CA LEU A 36 4.85 1.88 -11.01
C LEU A 36 3.39 1.93 -11.47
N SER A 37 2.58 0.92 -11.15
CA SER A 37 1.15 0.89 -11.51
C SER A 37 0.31 1.91 -10.72
N GLN A 38 0.72 2.20 -9.48
CA GLN A 38 0.02 3.12 -8.58
C GLN A 38 0.56 4.55 -8.67
N TYR A 39 1.69 4.77 -9.33
CA TYR A 39 2.41 6.04 -9.38
C TYR A 39 1.50 7.24 -9.73
N LYS A 40 0.64 7.11 -10.76
CA LYS A 40 -0.30 8.17 -11.14
C LYS A 40 -1.30 8.53 -10.03
N ASN A 41 -1.66 7.57 -9.19
CA ASN A 41 -2.65 7.73 -8.13
C ASN A 41 -2.01 8.10 -6.80
N MET A 42 -0.68 8.08 -6.68
CA MET A 42 0.03 8.46 -5.46
C MET A 42 -0.26 9.91 -5.09
N GLU A 43 -0.26 10.82 -6.06
CA GLU A 43 -0.54 12.25 -5.82
C GLU A 43 -1.97 12.50 -5.35
N GLU A 44 -2.95 11.84 -5.98
CA GLU A 44 -4.34 11.88 -5.53
C GLU A 44 -4.49 11.31 -4.11
N SER A 45 -3.80 10.21 -3.79
CA SER A 45 -3.81 9.64 -2.45
C SER A 45 -3.17 10.57 -1.40
N ILE A 46 -2.12 11.31 -1.75
CA ILE A 46 -1.54 12.34 -0.87
C ILE A 46 -2.58 13.43 -0.63
N GLN A 47 -3.20 13.92 -1.69
CA GLN A 47 -4.15 15.03 -1.63
C GLN A 47 -5.35 14.70 -0.76
N ILE A 48 -5.95 13.51 -0.94
CA ILE A 48 -7.06 13.03 -0.11
C ILE A 48 -6.67 13.00 1.37
N LYS A 49 -5.49 12.48 1.71
CA LYS A 49 -5.02 12.44 3.11
C LYS A 49 -4.78 13.85 3.67
N LEU A 50 -4.22 14.76 2.88
CA LEU A 50 -4.03 16.15 3.27
C LEU A 50 -5.36 16.87 3.52
N ASP A 51 -6.37 16.64 2.68
CA ASP A 51 -7.69 17.23 2.85
C ASP A 51 -8.41 16.66 4.08
N THR A 52 -8.30 15.35 4.34
CA THR A 52 -8.75 14.74 5.60
C THR A 52 -8.06 15.37 6.82
N ILE A 53 -6.75 15.65 6.75
CA ILE A 53 -6.03 16.33 7.83
C ILE A 53 -6.58 17.76 8.05
N LYS A 54 -6.92 18.49 6.98
CA LYS A 54 -7.50 19.84 7.09
C LYS A 54 -8.88 19.79 7.74
N GLU A 55 -9.76 18.90 7.29
CA GLU A 55 -11.08 18.70 7.90
C GLU A 55 -10.96 18.34 9.38
N LEU A 56 -10.03 17.42 9.70
CA LEU A 56 -9.67 17.06 11.07
C LEU A 56 -8.94 18.16 11.84
N ARG A 57 -8.64 19.33 11.28
CA ARG A 57 -8.12 20.49 12.03
C ARG A 57 -9.16 21.60 12.13
N GLU A 58 -9.98 21.77 11.09
CA GLU A 58 -11.02 22.79 10.99
C GLU A 58 -12.28 22.47 11.79
N ASP A 59 -12.59 21.20 12.02
CA ASP A 59 -13.71 20.79 12.89
C ASP A 59 -13.37 21.08 14.37
N ILE A 60 -13.25 22.36 14.73
CA ILE A 60 -13.05 22.80 16.12
C ILE A 60 -14.29 22.30 16.87
N PRO A 61 -14.17 21.43 17.89
CA PRO A 61 -15.29 21.17 18.75
C PRO A 61 -15.58 22.50 19.44
N GLY A 62 -16.65 23.18 19.04
CA GLY A 62 -17.31 24.12 19.94
C GLY A 62 -17.55 23.41 21.27
N PRO A 63 -17.58 24.12 22.41
CA PRO A 63 -17.65 23.52 23.74
C PRO A 63 -18.95 22.70 23.87
N LYS A 64 -18.92 21.45 23.42
CA LYS A 64 -19.96 20.47 23.67
C LYS A 64 -19.69 19.99 25.08
N SER A 65 -20.58 20.40 25.95
CA SER A 65 -20.69 20.07 27.37
C SER A 65 -20.15 18.67 27.66
N PRO A 66 -19.38 18.49 28.75
CA PRO A 66 -18.88 17.18 29.13
C PRO A 66 -20.09 16.29 29.40
N THR A 67 -20.41 15.41 28.45
CA THR A 67 -21.31 14.30 28.73
C THR A 67 -20.51 13.36 29.60
N LEU A 68 -20.75 13.44 30.91
CA LEU A 68 -20.22 12.55 31.93
C LEU A 68 -20.71 11.13 31.61
N VAL A 69 -20.01 10.42 30.74
CA VAL A 69 -20.17 8.98 30.62
C VAL A 69 -19.53 8.37 31.86
N GLN A 70 -20.36 7.98 32.83
CA GLN A 70 -19.96 7.17 33.96
C GLN A 70 -19.51 5.79 33.44
N ASP A 71 -18.22 5.62 33.21
CA ASP A 71 -17.67 4.28 33.00
C ASP A 71 -17.38 3.62 34.35
N VAL A 72 -18.17 2.59 34.62
CA VAL A 72 -18.01 1.65 35.72
C VAL A 72 -16.68 0.92 35.55
N VAL A 73 -15.70 1.27 36.38
CA VAL A 73 -14.39 0.62 36.45
C VAL A 73 -14.54 -0.80 37.01
N LYS A 74 -14.43 -1.82 36.15
CA LYS A 74 -14.05 -3.18 36.53
C LYS A 74 -12.76 -3.57 35.81
N GLY A 75 -11.65 -3.53 36.55
CA GLY A 75 -10.49 -4.40 36.36
C GLY A 75 -9.79 -4.35 35.00
N GLY A 76 -9.06 -3.27 34.73
CA GLY A 76 -8.10 -3.18 33.62
C GLY A 76 -7.70 -1.72 33.44
N LYS A 77 -6.40 -1.42 33.31
CA LYS A 77 -5.93 -0.06 33.02
C LYS A 77 -6.48 0.37 31.65
N VAL A 78 -7.64 1.01 31.64
CA VAL A 78 -8.17 1.72 30.47
C VAL A 78 -7.60 3.12 30.54
N GLU A 79 -6.61 3.41 29.70
CA GLU A 79 -6.17 4.79 29.47
C GLU A 79 -7.34 5.54 28.81
N ASN A 80 -8.11 6.28 29.62
CA ASN A 80 -9.19 7.13 29.15
C ASN A 80 -8.60 8.37 28.46
N LYS A 81 -8.09 8.18 27.24
CA LYS A 81 -7.65 9.29 26.37
C LYS A 81 -8.83 10.18 26.02
N SER A 82 -8.63 11.49 26.09
CA SER A 82 -9.66 12.45 25.71
C SER A 82 -9.97 12.36 24.21
N GLN A 83 -11.16 12.80 23.79
CA GLN A 83 -11.53 12.86 22.36
C GLN A 83 -10.54 13.71 21.54
N LEU A 84 -9.92 14.71 22.18
CA LEU A 84 -8.92 15.58 21.55
C LEU A 84 -7.60 14.82 21.33
N GLU A 85 -7.12 14.05 22.32
CA GLU A 85 -5.91 13.24 22.19
C GLU A 85 -6.05 12.16 21.10
N ARG A 86 -7.19 11.47 21.03
CA ARG A 86 -7.46 10.47 19.99
C ARG A 86 -7.44 11.07 18.58
N ARG A 87 -7.95 12.30 18.45
CA ARG A 87 -7.94 13.02 17.17
C ARG A 87 -6.52 13.40 16.74
N GLU A 88 -5.72 13.90 17.68
CA GLU A 88 -4.33 14.28 17.41
C GLU A 88 -3.49 13.05 17.01
N GLU A 89 -3.75 11.88 17.61
CA GLU A 89 -3.13 10.62 17.21
C GLU A 89 -3.45 10.24 15.76
N VAL A 90 -4.70 10.39 15.33
CA VAL A 90 -5.12 10.14 13.94
C VAL A 90 -4.45 11.12 12.98
N ILE A 91 -4.40 12.41 13.32
CA ILE A 91 -3.71 13.42 12.50
C ILE A 91 -2.23 13.08 12.36
N ASN A 92 -1.56 12.75 13.46
CA ASN A 92 -0.14 12.39 13.45
C ASN A 92 0.13 11.13 12.61
N HIS A 93 -0.77 10.15 12.67
CA HIS A 93 -0.69 8.96 11.82
C HIS A 93 -0.82 9.31 10.34
N LEU A 94 -1.83 10.10 9.97
CA LEU A 94 -2.05 10.52 8.58
C LEU A 94 -0.88 11.36 8.04
N VAL A 95 -0.30 12.24 8.86
CA VAL A 95 0.89 13.02 8.48
C VAL A 95 2.08 12.11 8.18
N LYS A 96 2.35 11.12 9.05
CA LYS A 96 3.42 10.13 8.81
C LYS A 96 3.19 9.35 7.53
N GLU A 97 1.97 8.88 7.28
CA GLU A 97 1.65 8.18 6.03
C GLU A 97 1.87 9.05 4.79
N VAL A 98 1.53 10.35 4.86
CA VAL A 98 1.79 11.30 3.78
C VAL A 98 3.29 11.49 3.55
N GLU A 99 4.07 11.64 4.62
CA GLU A 99 5.54 11.77 4.54
C GLU A 99 6.17 10.53 3.90
N GLU A 100 5.79 9.33 4.35
CA GLU A 100 6.29 8.06 3.81
C GLU A 100 5.93 7.90 2.32
N LEU A 101 4.68 8.19 1.96
CA LEU A 101 4.20 8.04 0.58
C LEU A 101 4.83 9.10 -0.35
N SER A 102 5.06 10.32 0.15
CA SER A 102 5.77 11.38 -0.58
C SER A 102 7.24 11.03 -0.80
N ALA A 103 7.92 10.49 0.23
CA ALA A 103 9.29 10.02 0.13
C ALA A 103 9.42 8.87 -0.88
N LEU A 104 8.49 7.91 -0.85
CA LEU A 104 8.44 6.81 -1.80
C LEU A 104 8.23 7.30 -3.23
N LYS A 105 7.28 8.22 -3.46
CA LYS A 105 7.05 8.85 -4.77
C LYS A 105 8.32 9.50 -5.32
N LEU A 106 9.01 10.30 -4.49
CA LEU A 106 10.27 10.95 -4.85
C LEU A 106 11.38 9.95 -5.19
N GLN A 107 11.47 8.84 -4.45
CA GLN A 107 12.44 7.78 -4.76
C GLN A 107 12.14 7.14 -6.12
N ILE A 108 10.88 6.83 -6.41
CA ILE A 108 10.46 6.27 -7.71
C ILE A 108 10.77 7.26 -8.84
N GLU A 109 10.46 8.55 -8.68
CA GLU A 109 10.80 9.61 -9.63
C GLU A 109 12.29 9.65 -9.96
N LYS A 110 13.15 9.67 -8.93
CA LYS A 110 14.61 9.66 -9.11
C LYS A 110 15.09 8.41 -9.84
N VAL A 111 14.50 7.25 -9.57
CA VAL A 111 14.85 6.01 -10.27
C VAL A 111 14.41 6.08 -11.72
N MET A 112 13.18 6.52 -12.00
CA MET A 112 12.66 6.70 -13.36
C MET A 112 13.49 7.69 -14.17
N ASP A 113 13.95 8.78 -13.56
CA ASP A 113 14.75 9.80 -14.23
C ASP A 113 16.06 9.23 -14.80
N LYS A 114 16.67 8.24 -14.13
CA LYS A 114 17.85 7.54 -14.64
C LYS A 114 17.60 6.79 -15.95
N TYR A 115 16.36 6.35 -16.18
CA TYR A 115 15.98 5.58 -17.36
C TYR A 115 15.42 6.45 -18.49
N ARG A 116 15.31 7.78 -18.34
CA ARG A 116 14.77 8.64 -19.40
C ARG A 116 15.50 8.52 -20.73
N ALA A 117 16.80 8.24 -20.72
CA ALA A 117 17.61 8.06 -21.92
C ALA A 117 17.57 6.61 -22.46
N ASP A 118 17.05 5.65 -21.70
CA ASP A 118 16.94 4.25 -22.15
C ASP A 118 15.79 4.13 -23.16
N LYS A 119 16.11 3.61 -24.35
CA LYS A 119 15.14 3.33 -25.42
C LYS A 119 13.97 2.45 -24.96
N ASP A 120 14.22 1.56 -24.01
CA ASP A 120 13.23 0.60 -23.53
C ASP A 120 12.37 1.21 -22.39
N PHE A 121 12.73 2.38 -21.84
CA PHE A 121 11.95 3.03 -20.78
C PHE A 121 10.55 3.41 -21.24
N ARG A 122 10.39 3.75 -22.53
CA ARG A 122 9.08 4.03 -23.12
C ARG A 122 8.13 2.83 -22.99
N ILE A 123 8.64 1.59 -22.99
CA ILE A 123 7.82 0.39 -22.74
C ILE A 123 7.22 0.43 -21.32
N ILE A 124 7.97 0.89 -20.32
CA ILE A 124 7.48 1.05 -18.94
C ILE A 124 6.37 2.11 -18.89
N GLN A 125 6.58 3.25 -19.54
CA GLN A 125 5.57 4.31 -19.60
C GLN A 125 4.27 3.80 -20.24
N GLU A 126 4.35 3.18 -21.41
CA GLU A 126 3.16 2.67 -22.09
C GLU A 126 2.45 1.58 -21.27
N ARG A 127 3.23 0.70 -20.62
CA ARG A 127 2.67 -0.41 -19.84
C ARG A 127 1.99 0.05 -18.55
N PHE A 128 2.67 0.85 -17.73
CA PHE A 128 2.20 1.17 -16.38
C PHE A 128 1.41 2.48 -16.33
N PHE A 129 1.73 3.45 -17.18
CA PHE A 129 1.07 4.76 -17.16
C PHE A 129 -0.10 4.81 -18.13
N ASN A 130 0.05 4.25 -19.32
CA ASN A 130 -1.01 4.24 -20.34
C ASN A 130 -1.83 2.94 -20.34
N ARG A 131 -1.46 1.98 -19.48
CA ARG A 131 -2.16 0.69 -19.29
C ARG A 131 -2.31 -0.14 -20.57
N LYS A 132 -1.40 0.02 -21.54
CA LYS A 132 -1.40 -0.76 -22.77
C LYS A 132 -1.04 -2.23 -22.53
N THR A 133 -1.60 -3.10 -23.35
CA THR A 133 -1.26 -4.51 -23.42
C THR A 133 0.14 -4.72 -24.02
N PHE A 134 0.72 -5.90 -23.85
CA PHE A 134 2.03 -6.18 -24.44
C PHE A 134 1.96 -6.24 -25.97
N ASP A 135 0.84 -6.69 -26.53
CA ASP A 135 0.61 -6.74 -27.97
C ASP A 135 0.55 -5.33 -28.57
N GLU A 136 -0.26 -4.43 -27.99
CA GLU A 136 -0.33 -3.03 -28.44
C GLU A 136 1.04 -2.33 -28.39
N ILE A 137 1.83 -2.62 -27.36
CA ILE A 137 3.20 -2.10 -27.26
C ILE A 137 4.09 -2.75 -28.32
N GLY A 138 3.94 -4.06 -28.58
CA GLY A 138 4.67 -4.74 -29.64
C GLY A 138 4.43 -4.08 -31.00
N ASP A 139 3.16 -3.85 -31.34
CA ASP A 139 2.73 -3.18 -32.57
C ASP A 139 3.32 -1.77 -32.69
N MET A 140 3.31 -0.98 -31.61
CA MET A 140 3.88 0.38 -31.59
C MET A 140 5.38 0.43 -31.89
N PHE A 141 6.12 -0.60 -31.50
CA PHE A 141 7.58 -0.64 -31.63
C PHE A 141 8.04 -1.57 -32.77
N GLY A 142 7.13 -2.26 -33.44
CA GLY A 142 7.44 -3.26 -34.47
C GLY A 142 8.22 -4.45 -33.92
N ILE A 143 7.93 -4.88 -32.68
CA ILE A 143 8.61 -5.98 -32.00
C ILE A 143 7.60 -6.98 -31.43
N ASP A 144 8.04 -8.23 -31.29
CA ASP A 144 7.22 -9.29 -30.72
C ASP A 144 6.89 -9.07 -29.23
N GLU A 145 5.70 -9.51 -28.80
CA GLU A 145 5.20 -9.43 -27.43
C GLU A 145 6.21 -9.99 -26.42
N SER A 146 6.86 -11.12 -26.73
CA SER A 146 7.86 -11.74 -25.87
C SER A 146 9.09 -10.84 -25.66
N THR A 147 9.44 -10.04 -26.67
CA THR A 147 10.54 -9.07 -26.61
C THR A 147 10.16 -7.88 -25.74
N VAL A 148 8.92 -7.40 -25.84
CA VAL A 148 8.37 -6.37 -24.94
C VAL A 148 8.45 -6.82 -23.49
N ARG A 149 7.98 -8.05 -23.20
CA ARG A 149 8.00 -8.64 -21.85
C ARG A 149 9.41 -8.74 -21.28
N ARG A 150 10.38 -9.18 -22.09
CA ARG A 150 11.80 -9.30 -21.67
C ARG A 150 12.40 -7.93 -21.34
N ARG A 151 12.23 -6.93 -22.21
CA ARG A 151 12.74 -5.57 -22.01
C ARG A 151 12.13 -4.89 -20.79
N LYS A 152 10.81 -5.03 -20.63
CA LYS A 152 10.08 -4.59 -19.44
C LYS A 152 10.63 -5.24 -18.17
N THR A 153 10.87 -6.55 -18.21
CA THR A 153 11.41 -7.30 -17.07
C THR A 153 12.82 -6.84 -16.71
N ARG A 154 13.68 -6.59 -17.70
CA ARG A 154 15.03 -6.05 -17.47
C ARG A 154 14.96 -4.73 -16.68
N ILE A 155 14.22 -3.74 -17.19
CA ILE A 155 14.15 -2.41 -16.56
C ILE A 155 13.57 -2.51 -15.15
N VAL A 156 12.45 -3.22 -14.97
CA VAL A 156 11.85 -3.33 -13.63
C VAL A 156 12.76 -4.05 -12.64
N LYS A 157 13.55 -5.03 -13.09
CA LYS A 157 14.54 -5.69 -12.24
C LYS A 157 15.62 -4.70 -11.79
N GLU A 158 16.20 -3.95 -12.70
CA GLU A 158 17.21 -2.96 -12.35
C GLU A 158 16.65 -1.84 -11.45
N MET A 159 15.43 -1.35 -11.74
CA MET A 159 14.72 -0.42 -10.85
C MET A 159 14.52 -1.01 -9.45
N SER A 160 14.18 -2.30 -9.35
CA SER A 160 13.99 -2.97 -8.07
C SER A 160 15.28 -3.09 -7.27
N GLU A 161 16.42 -3.29 -7.94
CA GLU A 161 17.75 -3.34 -7.30
C GLU A 161 18.16 -1.96 -6.77
N ILE A 162 17.74 -0.87 -7.43
CA ILE A 162 18.00 0.50 -6.97
C ILE A 162 17.06 0.90 -5.81
N LEU A 163 15.78 0.52 -5.89
CA LEU A 163 14.78 0.84 -4.86
C LEU A 163 14.95 -0.01 -3.59
N PHE A 164 15.39 -1.25 -3.74
CA PHE A 164 15.56 -2.22 -2.66
C PHE A 164 16.97 -2.84 -2.72
N PRO A 165 18.02 -2.04 -2.44
CA PRO A 165 19.38 -2.56 -2.43
C PRO A 165 19.50 -3.65 -1.34
N LEU A 166 20.25 -4.71 -1.63
CA LEU A 166 20.43 -5.89 -0.76
C LEU A 166 20.89 -5.59 0.69
N CYS A 167 21.36 -4.37 0.96
CA CYS A 167 21.78 -3.90 2.29
C CYS A 167 20.75 -3.00 3.01
N ALA A 168 19.70 -2.52 2.33
CA ALA A 168 18.59 -1.86 3.01
C ALA A 168 17.63 -2.95 3.47
N GLU A 169 17.32 -2.95 4.77
CA GLU A 169 16.35 -3.84 5.38
C GLU A 169 15.16 -4.01 4.43
N MET A 170 15.05 -5.19 3.79
CA MET A 170 13.78 -5.58 3.20
C MET A 170 12.73 -5.34 4.28
N PRO A 171 11.57 -4.72 3.98
CA PRO A 171 10.51 -4.57 4.97
C PRO A 171 10.36 -5.94 5.63
N PRO A 172 10.50 -6.02 6.97
CA PRO A 172 10.71 -7.29 7.64
C PRO A 172 9.69 -8.26 7.09
N LYS A 173 10.14 -9.39 6.54
CA LYS A 173 9.25 -10.54 6.36
C LYS A 173 8.54 -10.62 7.70
N VAL A 174 7.24 -10.39 7.71
CA VAL A 174 6.43 -10.53 8.92
C VAL A 174 6.71 -11.96 9.37
N ARG A 175 7.65 -12.09 10.31
CA ARG A 175 7.93 -13.33 10.99
C ARG A 175 6.70 -13.49 11.85
N LEU A 176 5.78 -14.33 11.40
CA LEU A 176 4.87 -14.97 12.32
C LEU A 176 5.75 -15.88 13.17
N ASP A 177 6.31 -15.31 14.24
CA ASP A 177 6.85 -16.05 15.34
C ASP A 177 5.65 -16.78 15.95
N TYR A 178 5.43 -18.01 15.51
CA TYR A 178 4.63 -18.96 16.26
C TYR A 178 5.49 -19.37 17.47
N ALA A 179 5.22 -18.74 18.61
CA ALA A 179 5.53 -19.35 19.88
C ALA A 179 4.43 -20.41 20.13
N GLU A 180 4.84 -21.68 20.11
CA GLU A 180 4.10 -22.82 20.66
C GLU A 180 3.96 -22.70 22.19
#